data_AF-C3YQX8-F1
#
_entry.id   AF-C3YQX8-F1
#
_cell.length_a   1.000
_cell.length_b   1.000
_cell.length_c   1.000
_cell.angle_alpha   90.00
_cell.angle_beta   90.00
_cell.angle_gamma   90.00
#
_symmetry.space_group_name_H-M   'P 1'
#
loop_
_entity.id
_entity.type
_entity.pdbx_description
1 polymer ?
#
loop_
_entity_poly.entity_id
_entity_poly.type
_entity_poly.pdbx_seq_one_letter_code
_entity_poly.pdbx_strand_id
1 'polypeptide(L)'
;MASLNVEYFERKLAGLQNTMDSIQTLSLWIVHHKSSHQQIVQLWMKQLRKSKPPEKLNLMYLCNDVLQNGRRKGATAYNESFKTVLVEAASLTRDSSIRKSVDRIFNIWEERSVYDSDFITQLKGALVSSKVRPKKVNTKVLAEFKPQKLIDSISSFKRLEDDVIFRQQQFSQLRVDVTSSETLKQLKDRQGGKKFSEEFDEATEKLEEFVKSMDKQLAERKKMVELVEQAEIFYSTQHSEAKIVANAYKNFGTRISNFKKRIDQYKKDLPDPDSPIPSPSEDAPSPGSTPPPEEPDTREVEDMDISDDDEEG
;
A
#
# COMPACT_ATOMS: atom_id res chain seq x y z
N MET A 1 -22.41 25.26 11.19
CA MET A 1 -21.15 25.04 10.44
C MET A 1 -21.52 24.75 9.00
N ALA A 2 -20.83 25.35 8.02
CA ALA A 2 -21.08 25.04 6.61
C ALA A 2 -20.66 23.59 6.32
N SER A 3 -21.53 22.83 5.64
CA SER A 3 -21.23 21.47 5.21
C SER A 3 -20.07 21.46 4.20
N LEU A 4 -19.21 20.45 4.27
CA LEU A 4 -18.10 20.28 3.33
C LEU A 4 -18.65 19.96 1.93
N ASN A 5 -18.43 20.85 0.96
CA ASN A 5 -18.70 20.54 -0.44
C ASN A 5 -17.52 19.73 -1.02
N VAL A 6 -17.69 18.40 -1.05
CA VAL A 6 -16.67 17.44 -1.50
C VAL A 6 -16.27 17.68 -2.95
N GLU A 7 -17.23 17.86 -3.85
CA GLU A 7 -16.99 18.02 -5.29
C GLU A 7 -16.20 19.31 -5.60
N TYR A 8 -16.56 20.41 -4.92
CA TYR A 8 -15.81 21.66 -4.99
C TYR A 8 -14.35 21.46 -4.56
N PHE A 9 -14.13 20.76 -3.45
CA PHE A 9 -12.79 20.54 -2.92
C PHE A 9 -11.96 19.62 -3.83
N GLU A 10 -12.53 18.54 -4.36
CA GLU A 10 -11.85 17.66 -5.32
C GLU A 10 -11.43 18.44 -6.58
N ARG A 11 -12.30 19.32 -7.10
CA ARG A 11 -11.95 20.18 -8.24
C ARG A 11 -10.82 21.16 -7.91
N LYS A 12 -10.82 21.74 -6.71
CA LYS A 12 -9.74 22.63 -6.25
C LYS A 12 -8.42 21.91 -6.04
N LEU A 13 -8.43 20.69 -5.52
CA LEU A 13 -7.24 19.85 -5.40
C LEU A 13 -6.66 19.47 -6.77
N ALA A 14 -7.50 19.10 -7.73
CA ALA A 14 -7.06 18.77 -9.08
C ALA A 14 -6.50 19.99 -9.84
N GLY A 15 -7.03 21.18 -9.59
CA GLY A 15 -6.57 22.44 -10.19
C GLY A 15 -5.51 23.20 -9.39
N LEU A 16 -4.87 22.56 -8.40
CA LEU A 16 -3.90 23.22 -7.52
C LEU A 16 -2.62 23.61 -8.27
N GLN A 17 -2.30 24.91 -8.26
CA GLN A 17 -1.13 25.45 -8.96
C GLN A 17 0.05 25.64 -8.01
N ASN A 18 1.27 25.63 -8.56
CA ASN A 18 2.50 25.89 -7.81
C ASN A 18 2.73 27.39 -7.58
N THR A 19 1.74 28.08 -7.01
CA THR A 19 1.82 29.50 -6.66
C THR A 19 1.42 29.69 -5.20
N MET A 20 2.07 30.65 -4.55
CA MET A 20 1.79 30.97 -3.14
C MET A 20 0.31 31.28 -2.92
N ASP A 21 -0.30 32.07 -3.80
CA ASP A 21 -1.70 32.45 -3.74
C ASP A 21 -2.64 31.24 -3.85
N SER A 22 -2.41 30.33 -4.80
CA SER A 22 -3.22 29.12 -5.00
C SER A 22 -3.16 28.21 -3.75
N ILE A 23 -1.95 28.00 -3.23
CA ILE A 23 -1.71 27.13 -2.06
C ILE A 23 -2.31 27.75 -0.79
N GLN A 24 -2.04 29.03 -0.51
CA GLN A 24 -2.51 29.70 0.71
C GLN A 24 -4.03 29.87 0.72
N THR A 25 -4.63 30.19 -0.43
CA THR A 25 -6.09 30.32 -0.55
C THR A 25 -6.78 28.99 -0.23
N LEU A 26 -6.28 27.88 -0.78
CA LEU A 26 -6.87 26.57 -0.50
C LEU A 26 -6.56 26.10 0.93
N SER A 27 -5.36 26.36 1.44
CA SER A 27 -4.98 26.08 2.84
C SER A 27 -5.89 26.79 3.83
N LEU A 28 -6.19 28.07 3.60
CA LEU A 28 -7.11 28.84 4.43
C LEU A 28 -8.51 28.22 4.47
N TRP A 29 -9.00 27.78 3.30
CA TRP A 29 -10.28 27.09 3.20
C TRP A 29 -10.28 25.77 3.97
N ILE A 30 -9.20 24.97 3.88
CA ILE A 30 -9.03 23.72 4.63
C ILE A 30 -9.06 23.97 6.14
N VAL A 31 -8.34 24.99 6.61
CA VAL A 31 -8.30 25.36 8.03
C VAL A 31 -9.66 25.82 8.55
N HIS A 32 -10.43 26.53 7.72
CA HIS A 32 -11.80 26.92 8.06
C HIS A 32 -12.74 25.70 8.25
N HIS A 33 -12.53 24.63 7.49
CA HIS A 33 -13.32 23.39 7.55
C HIS A 33 -12.69 22.33 8.48
N LYS A 34 -11.97 22.76 9.52
CA LYS A 34 -11.27 21.87 10.47
C LYS A 34 -12.15 20.82 11.16
N SER A 35 -13.47 20.98 11.22
CA SER A 35 -14.39 19.94 11.72
C SER A 35 -14.42 18.69 10.84
N SER A 36 -14.08 18.83 9.56
CA SER A 36 -14.07 17.75 8.56
C SER A 36 -12.66 17.28 8.22
N HIS A 37 -11.72 17.44 9.17
CA HIS A 37 -10.29 17.21 8.94
C HIS A 37 -9.97 15.81 8.40
N GLN A 38 -10.61 14.76 8.93
CA GLN A 38 -10.41 13.38 8.45
C GLN A 38 -10.81 13.23 6.98
N GLN A 39 -12.00 13.71 6.62
CA GLN A 39 -12.52 13.61 5.26
C GLN A 39 -11.64 14.41 4.28
N ILE A 40 -11.19 15.60 4.67
CA ILE A 40 -10.29 16.41 3.85
C ILE A 40 -8.95 15.70 3.61
N VAL A 41 -8.35 15.10 4.65
CA VAL A 41 -7.09 14.34 4.51
C VAL A 41 -7.28 13.13 3.59
N GLN A 42 -8.40 12.43 3.68
CA GLN A 42 -8.72 11.32 2.77
C GLN A 42 -8.83 11.76 1.31
N LEU A 43 -9.49 12.89 1.05
CA LEU A 43 -9.61 13.46 -0.31
C LEU A 43 -8.25 13.94 -0.84
N TRP A 44 -7.44 14.57 0.00
CA TRP A 44 -6.06 14.94 -0.34
C TRP A 44 -5.23 13.72 -0.73
N MET A 45 -5.30 12.63 0.06
CA MET A 45 -4.55 11.41 -0.22
C MET A 45 -5.04 10.72 -1.51
N LYS A 46 -6.36 10.68 -1.73
CA LYS A 46 -6.97 10.21 -2.98
C LYS A 46 -6.46 10.99 -4.19
N GLN A 47 -6.34 12.32 -4.09
CA GLN A 47 -5.75 13.14 -5.16
C GLN A 47 -4.26 12.83 -5.35
N LEU A 48 -3.48 12.71 -4.27
CA LEU A 48 -2.04 12.43 -4.34
C LEU A 48 -1.73 11.13 -5.08
N ARG A 49 -2.51 10.06 -4.84
CA ARG A 49 -2.34 8.74 -5.48
C ARG A 49 -2.47 8.78 -7.01
N LYS A 50 -3.35 9.64 -7.55
CA LYS A 50 -3.60 9.74 -9.01
C LYS A 50 -2.80 10.82 -9.73
N SER A 51 -2.05 11.64 -9.00
CA SER A 51 -1.34 12.81 -9.55
C SER A 51 0.06 12.50 -10.08
N LYS A 52 0.54 13.32 -11.03
CA LYS A 52 1.92 13.26 -11.55
C LYS A 52 2.91 13.92 -10.57
N PRO A 53 4.24 13.68 -10.67
CA PRO A 53 5.21 14.21 -9.71
C PRO A 53 5.09 15.73 -9.42
N PRO A 54 4.96 16.63 -10.42
CA PRO A 54 4.82 18.07 -10.14
C PRO A 54 3.55 18.41 -9.34
N GLU A 55 2.43 17.75 -9.64
CA GLU A 55 1.16 17.94 -8.92
C GLU A 55 1.24 17.38 -7.49
N LYS A 56 1.91 16.23 -7.31
CA LYS A 56 2.17 15.69 -5.97
C LYS A 56 2.97 16.65 -5.11
N LEU A 57 3.95 17.34 -5.70
CA LEU A 57 4.71 18.36 -4.99
C LEU A 57 3.82 19.54 -4.56
N ASN A 58 2.92 20.02 -5.42
CA ASN A 58 1.96 21.07 -5.06
C ASN A 58 1.08 20.64 -3.88
N LEU A 59 0.60 19.39 -3.88
CA LEU A 59 -0.18 18.82 -2.79
C LEU A 59 0.63 18.71 -1.48
N MET A 60 1.92 18.40 -1.56
CA MET A 60 2.82 18.42 -0.40
C MET A 60 3.03 19.84 0.13
N TYR A 61 3.13 20.85 -0.72
CA TYR A 61 3.17 22.25 -0.28
C TYR A 61 1.88 22.69 0.40
N LEU A 62 0.72 22.25 -0.10
CA LEU A 62 -0.56 22.49 0.56
C LEU A 62 -0.61 21.84 1.96
N CYS A 63 -0.22 20.56 2.06
CA CYS A 63 -0.15 19.86 3.34
C CYS A 63 0.78 20.59 4.32
N ASN A 64 1.95 21.02 3.84
CA ASN A 64 2.89 21.80 4.62
C ASN A 64 2.29 23.12 5.14
N ASP A 65 1.61 23.89 4.29
CA ASP A 65 0.99 25.15 4.69
C ASP A 65 -0.12 24.92 5.74
N VAL A 66 -0.97 23.90 5.56
CA VAL A 66 -2.02 23.52 6.51
C VAL A 66 -1.44 23.14 7.87
N LEU A 67 -0.41 22.29 7.91
CA LEU A 67 0.20 21.83 9.17
C LEU A 67 0.90 22.96 9.93
N GLN A 68 1.56 23.87 9.20
CA GLN A 68 2.28 24.98 9.83
C GLN A 68 1.35 26.12 10.26
N ASN A 69 0.42 26.53 9.40
CA ASN A 69 -0.47 27.67 9.67
C ASN A 69 -1.74 27.26 10.41
N GLY A 70 -2.17 26.00 10.32
CA GLY A 70 -3.32 25.46 11.04
C GLY A 70 -3.14 25.48 12.56
N ARG A 71 -1.91 25.28 13.06
CA ARG A 71 -1.60 25.32 14.49
C ARG A 71 -1.97 26.66 15.14
N ARG A 72 -1.64 27.78 14.50
CA ARG A 72 -1.97 29.13 15.00
C ARG A 72 -3.48 29.43 14.99
N LYS A 73 -4.25 28.70 14.17
CA LYS A 73 -5.70 28.88 13.96
C LYS A 73 -6.55 27.82 14.68
N GLY A 74 -5.93 27.07 15.60
CA GLY A 74 -6.60 26.04 16.40
C GLY A 74 -7.12 24.86 15.56
N ALA A 75 -6.39 24.47 14.52
CA ALA A 75 -6.70 23.34 13.64
C ALA A 75 -5.69 22.19 13.82
N THR A 76 -5.28 21.93 15.06
CA THR A 76 -4.27 20.93 15.43
C THR A 76 -4.68 19.49 15.12
N ALA A 77 -5.99 19.22 14.96
CA ALA A 77 -6.51 17.91 14.55
C ALA A 77 -5.98 17.44 13.19
N TYR A 78 -5.54 18.37 12.33
CA TYR A 78 -4.87 18.02 11.07
C TYR A 78 -3.53 17.33 11.30
N ASN A 79 -2.79 17.63 12.37
CA ASN A 79 -1.51 16.97 12.67
C ASN A 79 -1.73 15.46 12.83
N GLU A 80 -2.66 15.05 13.70
CA GLU A 80 -2.97 13.63 13.91
C GLU A 80 -3.51 12.98 12.64
N SER A 81 -4.35 13.69 11.88
CA SER A 81 -4.96 13.12 10.67
C SER A 81 -3.95 12.92 9.56
N PHE A 82 -3.08 13.90 9.29
CA PHE A 82 -2.01 13.76 8.32
C PHE A 82 -0.98 12.71 8.76
N LYS A 83 -0.66 12.61 10.06
CA LYS A 83 0.27 11.59 10.59
C LYS A 83 -0.11 10.18 10.14
N THR A 84 -1.41 9.86 10.04
CA THR A 84 -1.90 8.55 9.59
C THR A 84 -1.58 8.21 8.12
N VAL A 85 -1.37 9.21 7.27
CA VAL A 85 -1.19 9.01 5.81
C VAL A 85 0.18 9.41 5.29
N LEU A 86 0.97 10.17 6.07
CA LEU A 86 2.21 10.79 5.59
C LEU A 86 3.31 9.80 5.19
N VAL A 87 3.38 8.63 5.84
CA VAL A 87 4.36 7.58 5.47
C VAL A 87 4.07 7.04 4.07
N GLU A 88 2.80 6.78 3.75
CA GLU A 88 2.39 6.37 2.41
C GLU A 88 2.63 7.52 1.41
N ALA A 89 2.26 8.76 1.77
CA ALA A 89 2.47 9.93 0.92
C ALA A 89 3.95 10.15 0.56
N ALA A 90 4.87 9.96 1.52
CA ALA A 90 6.30 10.02 1.30
C ALA A 90 6.78 8.93 0.31
N SER A 91 6.19 7.73 0.36
CA SER A 91 6.50 6.66 -0.59
C SER A 91 6.02 6.96 -2.02
N LEU A 92 5.00 7.80 -2.18
CA LEU A 92 4.45 8.22 -3.47
C LEU A 92 5.20 9.40 -4.10
N THR A 93 6.11 10.05 -3.37
CA THR A 93 6.84 11.26 -3.78
C THR A 93 8.34 11.03 -3.98
N ARG A 94 8.73 9.79 -4.28
CA ARG A 94 10.14 9.36 -4.48
C ARG A 94 10.79 9.86 -5.77
N ASP A 95 10.02 10.44 -6.69
CA ASP A 95 10.53 10.89 -7.97
C ASP A 95 11.67 11.91 -7.79
N SER A 96 12.79 11.70 -8.49
CA SER A 96 14.01 12.50 -8.33
C SER A 96 13.79 14.00 -8.57
N SER A 97 12.84 14.35 -9.44
CA SER A 97 12.51 15.74 -9.76
C SER A 97 11.90 16.52 -8.59
N ILE A 98 11.26 15.84 -7.63
CA ILE A 98 10.57 16.48 -6.50
C ILE A 98 11.14 16.08 -5.13
N ARG A 99 11.93 15.00 -5.06
CA ARG A 99 12.39 14.39 -3.81
C ARG A 99 13.08 15.39 -2.88
N LYS A 100 14.01 16.19 -3.41
CA LYS A 100 14.75 17.21 -2.62
C LYS A 100 13.82 18.25 -2.00
N SER A 101 12.77 18.66 -2.72
CA SER A 101 11.78 19.61 -2.23
C SER A 101 10.91 19.01 -1.13
N VAL A 102 10.56 17.73 -1.25
CA VAL A 102 9.79 17.00 -0.21
C VAL A 102 10.65 16.77 1.04
N ASP A 103 11.92 16.39 0.89
CA ASP A 103 12.84 16.25 2.02
C ASP A 103 12.98 17.57 2.80
N ARG A 104 13.08 18.69 2.08
CA ARG A 104 13.09 20.03 2.70
C ARG A 104 11.83 20.30 3.54
N ILE A 105 10.66 19.83 3.13
CA ILE A 105 9.43 19.96 3.93
C ILE A 105 9.57 19.18 5.24
N PHE A 106 10.11 17.96 5.20
CA PHE A 106 10.31 17.15 6.40
C PHE A 106 11.33 17.77 7.36
N ASN A 107 12.43 18.35 6.84
CA ASN A 107 13.39 19.10 7.66
C ASN A 107 12.71 20.28 8.38
N ILE A 108 11.84 21.04 7.68
CA ILE A 108 11.11 22.15 8.30
C ILE A 108 10.16 21.64 9.41
N TRP A 109 9.53 20.48 9.23
CA TRP A 109 8.68 19.89 10.25
C TRP A 109 9.45 19.46 11.48
N GLU A 110 10.68 18.95 11.31
CA GLU A 110 11.60 18.61 12.39
C GLU A 110 12.05 19.87 13.16
N GLU A 111 12.57 20.88 12.45
CA GLU A 111 13.03 22.15 13.01
C GLU A 111 11.95 22.89 13.81
N ARG A 112 10.70 22.83 13.34
CA ARG A 112 9.56 23.50 13.98
C ARG A 112 8.81 22.60 14.96
N SER A 113 9.32 21.39 15.21
CA SER A 113 8.68 20.39 16.07
C SER A 113 7.20 20.18 15.75
N VAL A 114 6.88 20.09 14.45
CA VAL A 114 5.53 19.72 13.97
C VAL A 114 5.29 18.24 14.23
N TYR A 115 6.32 17.41 14.05
CA TYR A 115 6.38 16.01 14.45
C TYR A 115 7.71 15.71 15.15
N ASP A 116 7.74 14.60 15.88
CA ASP A 116 8.94 14.08 16.54
C ASP A 116 9.99 13.55 15.54
N SER A 117 11.27 13.51 15.97
CA SER A 117 12.39 13.12 15.11
C SER A 117 12.32 11.66 14.65
N ASP A 118 11.74 10.77 15.46
CA ASP A 118 11.52 9.36 15.09
C ASP A 118 10.59 9.24 13.88
N PHE A 119 9.48 9.98 13.90
CA PHE A 119 8.53 10.02 12.79
C PHE A 119 9.14 10.69 11.56
N ILE A 120 9.89 11.78 11.71
CA ILE A 120 10.58 12.42 10.58
C ILE A 120 11.59 11.46 9.94
N THR A 121 12.34 10.71 10.74
CA THR A 121 13.26 9.66 10.27
C THR A 121 12.51 8.59 9.48
N GLN A 122 11.32 8.19 9.94
CA GLN A 122 10.46 7.26 9.20
C GLN A 122 10.01 7.83 7.84
N LEU A 123 9.63 9.11 7.77
CA LEU A 123 9.23 9.77 6.52
C LEU A 123 10.39 9.89 5.53
N LYS A 124 11.57 10.33 5.99
CA LYS A 124 12.80 10.40 5.19
C LYS A 124 13.19 9.02 4.67
N GLY A 125 13.10 7.99 5.53
CA GLY A 125 13.28 6.59 5.12
C GLY A 125 12.32 6.18 4.00
N ALA A 126 11.03 6.51 4.13
CA ALA A 126 10.02 6.21 3.11
C ALA A 126 10.27 6.96 1.78
N LEU A 127 10.88 8.14 1.83
CA LEU A 127 11.21 9.00 0.67
C LEU A 127 12.45 8.53 -0.11
N VAL A 128 13.44 7.94 0.57
CA VAL A 128 14.72 7.53 -0.05
C VAL A 128 14.75 6.04 -0.38
N SER A 129 13.94 5.21 0.29
CA SER A 129 13.97 3.77 0.09
C SER A 129 13.51 3.39 -1.33
N SER A 130 14.47 3.06 -2.20
CA SER A 130 14.25 2.48 -3.55
C SER A 130 13.55 1.11 -3.45
N LYS A 131 13.88 0.35 -2.42
CA LYS A 131 13.13 -0.84 -2.02
C LYS A 131 11.91 -0.36 -1.26
N VAL A 132 10.70 -0.77 -1.64
CA VAL A 132 9.60 -0.82 -0.67
C VAL A 132 10.15 -1.69 0.47
N ARG A 133 10.66 -1.09 1.56
CA ARG A 133 10.97 -1.88 2.74
C ARG A 133 9.61 -2.32 3.22
N PRO A 134 9.26 -3.61 3.14
CA PRO A 134 8.09 -4.06 3.86
C PRO A 134 8.38 -3.71 5.33
N LYS A 135 7.35 -3.25 6.05
CA LYS A 135 7.35 -3.19 7.53
C LYS A 135 8.15 -4.40 8.02
N LYS A 136 9.10 -4.26 8.97
CA LYS A 136 9.87 -5.39 9.57
C LYS A 136 9.01 -6.64 9.48
N VAL A 137 9.26 -7.49 8.47
CA VAL A 137 8.27 -8.50 8.14
C VAL A 137 8.30 -9.43 9.32
N ASN A 138 7.18 -9.53 10.02
CA ASN A 138 7.09 -10.45 11.12
C ASN A 138 7.19 -11.83 10.48
N THR A 139 8.40 -12.40 10.47
CA THR A 139 8.71 -13.69 9.83
C THR A 139 7.81 -14.79 10.36
N LYS A 140 7.32 -14.64 11.60
CA LYS A 140 6.27 -15.46 12.19
C LYS A 140 4.96 -15.40 11.42
N VAL A 141 4.52 -14.23 10.98
CA VAL A 141 3.31 -14.06 10.15
C VAL A 141 3.46 -14.76 8.80
N LEU A 142 4.65 -14.69 8.18
CA LEU A 142 4.89 -15.41 6.93
C LEU A 142 4.83 -16.94 7.09
N ALA A 143 5.32 -17.46 8.21
CA ALA A 143 5.33 -18.89 8.49
C ALA A 143 3.96 -19.44 8.93
N GLU A 144 3.19 -18.65 9.67
CA GLU A 144 1.91 -19.09 10.25
C GLU A 144 0.71 -18.81 9.35
N PHE A 145 0.82 -17.85 8.42
CA PHE A 145 -0.28 -17.50 7.54
C PHE A 145 -0.60 -18.62 6.55
N LYS A 146 -1.88 -18.99 6.45
CA LYS A 146 -2.39 -19.99 5.51
C LYS A 146 -3.52 -19.39 4.69
N PRO A 147 -3.39 -19.28 3.35
CA PRO A 147 -4.44 -18.75 2.49
C PRO A 147 -5.81 -19.41 2.68
N GLN A 148 -5.84 -20.73 2.88
CA GLN A 148 -7.09 -21.45 3.10
C GLN A 148 -7.82 -20.99 4.36
N LYS A 149 -7.08 -20.72 5.45
CA LYS A 149 -7.66 -20.22 6.70
C LYS A 149 -8.35 -18.86 6.49
N LEU A 150 -7.79 -18.00 5.66
CA LEU A 150 -8.42 -16.73 5.29
C LEU A 150 -9.73 -16.95 4.53
N ILE A 151 -9.72 -17.82 3.52
CA ILE A 151 -10.91 -18.15 2.71
C ILE A 151 -12.03 -18.72 3.60
N ASP A 152 -11.69 -19.66 4.48
CA ASP A 152 -12.64 -20.29 5.40
C ASP A 152 -13.21 -19.27 6.40
N SER A 153 -12.35 -18.36 6.89
CA SER A 153 -12.75 -17.29 7.81
C SER A 153 -13.68 -16.28 7.14
N ILE A 154 -13.39 -15.86 5.90
CA ILE A 154 -14.27 -14.98 5.11
C ILE A 154 -15.64 -15.64 4.91
N SER A 155 -15.65 -16.91 4.50
CA SER A 155 -16.88 -17.68 4.28
C SER A 155 -17.71 -17.81 5.56
N SER A 156 -17.05 -18.06 6.69
CA SER A 156 -17.69 -18.17 8.01
C SER A 156 -18.23 -16.81 8.48
N PHE A 157 -17.46 -15.73 8.29
CA PHE A 157 -17.86 -14.37 8.63
C PHE A 157 -19.08 -13.93 7.83
N LYS A 158 -19.13 -14.25 6.53
CA LYS A 158 -20.29 -13.97 5.68
C LYS A 158 -21.57 -14.61 6.21
N ARG A 159 -21.50 -15.88 6.68
CA ARG A 159 -22.64 -16.57 7.29
C ARG A 159 -23.09 -15.90 8.59
N LEU A 160 -22.16 -15.38 9.39
CA LEU A 160 -22.49 -14.61 10.60
C LEU A 160 -23.16 -13.27 10.26
N GLU A 161 -22.72 -12.59 9.20
CA GLU A 161 -23.40 -11.39 8.70
C GLU A 161 -24.84 -11.70 8.26
N ASP A 162 -25.05 -12.81 7.55
CA ASP A 162 -26.39 -13.23 7.13
C ASP A 162 -27.30 -13.58 8.32
N ASP A 163 -26.80 -14.26 9.35
CA ASP A 163 -27.55 -14.56 10.58
C ASP A 163 -27.94 -13.28 11.35
N VAL A 164 -27.03 -12.31 11.45
CA VAL A 164 -27.32 -11.01 12.07
C VAL A 164 -28.40 -10.25 11.30
N ILE A 165 -28.33 -10.23 9.96
CA ILE A 165 -29.35 -9.59 9.11
C ILE A 165 -30.69 -10.28 9.29
N PHE A 166 -30.71 -11.61 9.30
CA PHE A 166 -31.93 -12.39 9.51
C PHE A 166 -32.58 -12.08 10.87
N ARG A 167 -31.78 -12.02 11.95
CA ARG A 167 -32.26 -11.67 13.30
C ARG A 167 -32.75 -10.23 13.38
N GLN A 168 -32.08 -9.29 12.71
CA GLN A 168 -32.54 -7.91 12.62
C GLN A 168 -33.93 -7.81 11.96
N GLN A 169 -34.16 -8.58 10.89
CA GLN A 169 -35.46 -8.64 10.22
C GLN A 169 -36.54 -9.21 11.15
N GLN A 170 -36.25 -10.29 11.87
CA GLN A 170 -37.17 -10.86 12.88
C GLN A 170 -37.51 -9.84 13.97
N PHE A 171 -36.50 -9.12 14.49
CA PHE A 171 -36.69 -8.06 15.48
C PHE A 171 -37.54 -6.90 14.95
N SER A 172 -37.32 -6.47 13.70
CA SER A 172 -38.07 -5.35 13.09
C SER A 172 -39.56 -5.61 12.87
N GLN A 173 -39.98 -6.89 12.89
CA GLN A 173 -41.38 -7.29 12.71
C GLN A 173 -42.15 -7.41 14.04
N LEU A 174 -41.46 -7.21 15.17
CA LEU A 174 -42.09 -7.26 16.48
C LEU A 174 -43.08 -6.12 16.66
N ARG A 175 -44.22 -6.45 17.27
CA ARG A 175 -45.32 -5.51 17.50
C ARG A 175 -45.08 -4.60 18.70
N VAL A 176 -44.18 -5.00 19.57
CA VAL A 176 -43.85 -4.35 20.84
C VAL A 176 -42.45 -3.79 20.75
N ASP A 177 -42.32 -2.49 20.92
CA ASP A 177 -41.02 -1.85 21.12
C ASP A 177 -40.63 -2.01 22.58
N VAL A 178 -39.81 -3.02 22.85
CA VAL A 178 -39.27 -3.31 24.20
C VAL A 178 -38.26 -2.27 24.68
N THR A 179 -37.80 -1.37 23.81
CA THR A 179 -36.86 -0.30 24.17
C THR A 179 -37.54 0.99 24.62
N SER A 180 -38.86 1.09 24.43
CA SER A 180 -39.66 2.25 24.80
C SER A 180 -40.47 1.99 26.07
N SER A 181 -40.36 2.89 27.05
CA SER A 181 -41.23 2.86 28.23
C SER A 181 -42.68 3.23 27.92
N GLU A 182 -42.95 3.80 26.73
CA GLU A 182 -44.30 4.19 26.31
C GLU A 182 -45.20 2.99 26.02
N THR A 183 -44.59 1.85 25.69
CA THR A 183 -45.29 0.60 25.34
C THR A 183 -46.09 0.07 26.54
N LEU A 184 -45.66 0.37 27.77
CA LEU A 184 -46.39 0.04 29.01
C LEU A 184 -47.73 0.78 29.15
N LYS A 185 -47.91 1.92 28.46
CA LYS A 185 -49.17 2.68 28.46
C LYS A 185 -50.30 1.96 27.70
N GLN A 186 -49.98 0.88 26.96
CA GLN A 186 -50.96 0.10 26.20
C GLN A 186 -51.74 -0.92 27.08
N LEU A 187 -51.34 -1.07 28.34
CA LEU A 187 -52.02 -1.92 29.32
C LEU A 187 -53.34 -1.28 29.78
N LYS A 188 -54.48 -1.83 29.31
CA LYS A 188 -55.82 -1.28 29.60
C LYS A 188 -56.66 -2.16 30.53
N ASP A 189 -56.50 -3.48 30.45
CA ASP A 189 -57.25 -4.44 31.24
C ASP A 189 -56.42 -5.71 31.50
N ARG A 190 -56.91 -6.57 32.40
CA ARG A 190 -56.20 -7.77 32.86
C ARG A 190 -55.99 -8.81 31.75
N GLN A 191 -56.90 -8.94 30.80
CA GLN A 191 -56.80 -9.94 29.73
C GLN A 191 -55.85 -9.46 28.63
N GLY A 192 -55.94 -8.19 28.23
CA GLY A 192 -54.99 -7.54 27.32
C GLY A 192 -53.58 -7.47 27.91
N GLY A 193 -53.46 -7.26 29.22
CA GLY A 193 -52.17 -7.25 29.91
C GLY A 193 -51.44 -8.59 29.91
N LYS A 194 -52.18 -9.71 30.00
CA LYS A 194 -51.58 -11.04 29.88
C LYS A 194 -50.99 -11.26 28.48
N LYS A 195 -51.74 -10.94 27.43
CA LYS A 195 -51.28 -11.06 26.04
C LYS A 195 -50.10 -10.13 25.74
N PHE A 196 -50.15 -8.90 26.25
CA PHE A 196 -49.04 -7.95 26.14
C PHE A 196 -47.78 -8.47 26.82
N SER A 197 -47.90 -9.07 28.01
CA SER A 197 -46.76 -9.68 28.71
C SER A 197 -46.12 -10.78 27.87
N GLU A 198 -46.91 -11.68 27.29
CA GLU A 198 -46.41 -12.76 26.43
C GLU A 198 -45.70 -12.20 25.18
N GLU A 199 -46.28 -11.19 24.51
CA GLU A 199 -45.66 -10.52 23.34
C GLU A 199 -44.39 -9.72 23.71
N PHE A 200 -44.37 -9.11 24.90
CA PHE A 200 -43.22 -8.37 25.42
C PHE A 200 -42.06 -9.31 25.75
N ASP A 201 -42.33 -10.42 26.42
CA ASP A 201 -41.32 -11.43 26.77
C ASP A 201 -40.68 -12.04 25.51
N GLU A 202 -41.50 -12.39 24.49
CA GLU A 202 -41.00 -12.87 23.19
C GLU A 202 -40.12 -11.82 22.48
N ALA A 203 -40.54 -10.55 22.51
CA ALA A 203 -39.80 -9.46 21.92
C ALA A 203 -38.47 -9.20 22.63
N THR A 204 -38.44 -9.33 23.96
CA THR A 204 -37.22 -9.22 24.78
C THR A 204 -36.25 -10.37 24.47
N GLU A 205 -36.73 -11.61 24.41
CA GLU A 205 -35.89 -12.77 24.07
C GLU A 205 -35.24 -12.61 22.69
N LYS A 206 -36.01 -12.19 21.68
CA LYS A 206 -35.50 -11.92 20.33
C LYS A 206 -34.50 -10.77 20.29
N LEU A 207 -34.70 -9.71 21.07
CA LEU A 207 -33.74 -8.62 21.18
C LEU A 207 -32.43 -9.10 21.84
N GLU A 208 -32.52 -9.91 22.89
CA GLU A 208 -31.34 -10.49 23.53
C GLU A 208 -30.55 -11.37 22.56
N GLU A 209 -31.22 -12.22 21.79
CA GLU A 209 -30.58 -13.04 20.76
C GLU A 209 -29.89 -12.21 19.68
N PHE A 210 -30.52 -11.10 19.26
CA PHE A 210 -29.94 -10.18 18.30
C PHE A 210 -28.71 -9.46 18.85
N VAL A 211 -28.75 -9.00 20.11
CA VAL A 211 -27.57 -8.39 20.76
C VAL A 211 -26.44 -9.42 20.89
N LYS A 212 -26.74 -10.65 21.31
CA LYS A 212 -25.75 -11.74 21.40
C LYS A 212 -25.11 -12.06 20.05
N SER A 213 -25.89 -12.06 18.95
CA SER A 213 -25.34 -12.30 17.61
C SER A 213 -24.49 -11.14 17.12
N MET A 214 -24.87 -9.89 17.42
CA MET A 214 -24.10 -8.69 17.13
C MET A 214 -22.74 -8.69 17.87
N ASP A 215 -22.73 -9.02 19.16
CA ASP A 215 -21.48 -9.11 19.94
C ASP A 215 -20.54 -10.18 19.38
N LYS A 216 -21.09 -11.34 19.01
CA LYS A 216 -20.32 -12.40 18.34
C LYS A 216 -19.75 -11.92 17.00
N GLN A 217 -20.54 -11.23 16.19
CA GLN A 217 -20.09 -10.68 14.91
C GLN A 217 -18.97 -9.65 15.12
N LEU A 218 -19.08 -8.76 16.10
CA LEU A 218 -18.04 -7.78 16.42
C LEU A 218 -16.72 -8.44 16.84
N ALA A 219 -16.78 -9.49 17.66
CA ALA A 219 -15.60 -10.24 18.07
C ALA A 219 -14.91 -10.94 16.87
N GLU A 220 -15.68 -11.59 15.99
CA GLU A 220 -15.14 -12.22 14.80
C GLU A 220 -14.64 -11.20 13.76
N ARG A 221 -15.28 -10.02 13.66
CA ARG A 221 -14.84 -8.94 12.78
C ARG A 221 -13.43 -8.46 13.15
N LYS A 222 -13.12 -8.34 14.44
CA LYS A 222 -11.76 -7.98 14.91
C LYS A 222 -10.73 -9.02 14.48
N LYS A 223 -11.01 -10.31 14.67
CA LYS A 223 -10.13 -11.41 14.22
C LYS A 223 -9.94 -11.42 12.70
N MET A 224 -11.01 -11.13 11.95
CA MET A 224 -10.99 -11.05 10.49
C MET A 224 -10.08 -9.92 10.01
N VAL A 225 -10.17 -8.73 10.62
CA VAL A 225 -9.28 -7.59 10.33
C VAL A 225 -7.82 -7.98 10.56
N GLU A 226 -7.50 -8.58 11.70
CA GLU A 226 -6.14 -9.05 12.00
C GLU A 226 -5.63 -10.06 10.94
N LEU A 227 -6.50 -10.99 10.51
CA LEU A 227 -6.14 -12.01 9.51
C LEU A 227 -5.94 -11.40 8.11
N VAL A 228 -6.71 -10.39 7.74
CA VAL A 228 -6.56 -9.66 6.46
C VAL A 228 -5.30 -8.80 6.48
N GLU A 229 -4.97 -8.15 7.59
CA GLU A 229 -3.70 -7.42 7.72
C GLU A 229 -2.50 -8.36 7.60
N GLN A 230 -2.58 -9.56 8.18
CA GLN A 230 -1.57 -10.61 7.99
C GLN A 230 -1.48 -11.06 6.52
N ALA A 231 -2.62 -11.21 5.84
CA ALA A 231 -2.66 -11.56 4.43
C ALA A 231 -2.03 -10.49 3.54
N GLU A 232 -2.29 -9.21 3.82
CA GLU A 232 -1.69 -8.09 3.09
C GLU A 232 -0.16 -8.13 3.19
N ILE A 233 0.38 -8.35 4.39
CA ILE A 233 1.82 -8.49 4.61
C ILE A 233 2.37 -9.69 3.83
N PHE A 234 1.70 -10.85 3.90
CA PHE A 234 2.11 -12.07 3.21
C PHE A 234 2.17 -11.88 1.69
N TYR A 235 1.06 -11.45 1.08
CA TYR A 235 0.97 -11.31 -0.39
C TYR A 235 1.83 -10.16 -0.91
N SER A 236 1.99 -9.07 -0.17
CA SER A 236 2.92 -7.99 -0.53
C SER A 236 4.37 -8.47 -0.57
N THR A 237 4.76 -9.30 0.40
CA THR A 237 6.10 -9.90 0.46
C THR A 237 6.32 -10.87 -0.71
N GLN A 238 5.40 -11.81 -0.91
CA GLN A 238 5.45 -12.78 -2.02
C GLN A 238 5.51 -12.10 -3.39
N HIS A 239 4.72 -11.04 -3.60
CA HIS A 239 4.76 -10.27 -4.84
C HIS A 239 6.11 -9.56 -5.05
N SER A 240 6.71 -9.02 -3.97
CA SER A 240 8.04 -8.41 -4.05
C SER A 240 9.13 -9.43 -4.41
N GLU A 241 9.10 -10.61 -3.80
CA GLU A 241 10.03 -11.71 -4.11
C GLU A 241 9.88 -12.18 -5.56
N ALA A 242 8.64 -12.44 -6.00
CA ALA A 242 8.34 -12.82 -7.38
C ALA A 242 8.81 -11.77 -8.39
N LYS A 243 8.71 -10.48 -8.05
CA LYS A 243 9.19 -9.38 -8.91
C LYS A 243 10.71 -9.38 -9.05
N ILE A 244 11.45 -9.67 -7.97
CA ILE A 244 12.92 -9.78 -8.01
C ILE A 244 13.30 -10.93 -8.96
N VAL A 245 12.68 -12.09 -8.79
CA VAL A 245 12.92 -13.27 -9.63
C VAL A 245 12.58 -12.98 -11.10
N ALA A 246 11.40 -12.41 -11.37
CA ALA A 246 10.99 -12.06 -12.73
C ALA A 246 11.96 -11.08 -13.41
N ASN A 247 12.47 -10.09 -12.68
CA ASN A 247 13.48 -9.16 -13.19
C ASN A 247 14.81 -9.86 -13.48
N ALA A 248 15.24 -10.78 -12.62
CA ALA A 248 16.46 -11.56 -12.86
C ALA A 248 16.35 -12.40 -14.15
N TYR A 249 15.24 -13.11 -14.34
CA TYR A 249 14.99 -13.88 -15.57
C TYR A 249 14.89 -12.99 -16.82
N LYS A 250 14.27 -11.80 -16.71
CA LYS A 250 14.23 -10.83 -17.80
C LYS A 250 15.63 -10.35 -18.20
N ASN A 251 16.46 -10.04 -17.22
CA ASN A 251 17.85 -9.62 -17.46
C ASN A 251 18.66 -10.75 -18.08
N PHE A 252 18.49 -11.98 -17.60
CA PHE A 252 19.13 -13.17 -18.17
C PHE A 252 18.71 -13.40 -19.64
N GLY A 253 17.41 -13.31 -19.95
CA GLY A 253 16.91 -13.41 -21.31
C GLY A 253 17.48 -12.33 -22.23
N THR A 254 17.70 -11.11 -21.71
CA THR A 254 18.33 -10.02 -22.45
C THR A 254 19.80 -10.34 -22.76
N ARG A 255 20.54 -10.89 -21.78
CA ARG A 255 21.93 -11.34 -21.97
C ARG A 255 22.02 -12.46 -23.01
N ILE A 256 21.16 -13.48 -22.94
CA ILE A 256 21.10 -14.56 -23.93
C ILE A 256 20.81 -14.01 -25.33
N SER A 257 19.83 -13.10 -25.46
CA SER A 257 19.49 -12.50 -26.75
C SER A 257 20.67 -11.75 -27.36
N ASN A 258 21.40 -10.99 -26.53
CA ASN A 258 22.60 -10.27 -26.97
C ASN A 258 23.74 -11.23 -27.35
N PHE A 259 23.94 -12.30 -26.57
CA PHE A 259 24.94 -13.32 -26.88
C PHE A 259 24.64 -14.06 -28.19
N LYS A 260 23.38 -14.43 -28.41
CA LYS A 260 22.92 -15.01 -29.68
C LYS A 260 23.20 -14.10 -30.86
N LYS A 261 22.90 -12.79 -30.75
CA LYS A 261 23.20 -11.82 -31.81
C LYS A 261 24.70 -11.76 -32.14
N ARG A 262 25.57 -11.80 -31.11
CA ARG A 262 27.02 -11.85 -31.31
C ARG A 262 27.47 -13.13 -32.02
N ILE A 263 26.97 -14.29 -31.59
CA ILE A 263 27.27 -15.57 -32.28
C ILE A 263 26.81 -15.54 -33.73
N ASP A 264 25.58 -15.08 -33.99
CA ASP A 264 25.03 -14.99 -35.34
C ASP A 264 25.83 -14.01 -36.22
N GLN A 265 26.50 -13.01 -35.62
CA GLN A 265 27.43 -12.13 -36.33
C GLN A 265 28.75 -12.86 -36.63
N TYR A 266 29.39 -13.49 -35.64
CA TYR A 266 30.64 -14.24 -35.85
C TYR A 266 30.47 -15.38 -36.86
N LYS A 267 29.30 -16.03 -36.91
CA LYS A 267 29.01 -17.04 -37.93
C LYS A 267 29.09 -16.52 -39.37
N LYS A 268 28.85 -15.23 -39.60
CA LYS A 268 28.98 -14.61 -40.93
C LYS A 268 30.43 -14.35 -41.31
N ASP A 269 31.29 -14.19 -40.31
CA ASP A 269 32.72 -13.92 -40.49
C ASP A 269 33.53 -15.22 -40.58
N LEU A 270 32.90 -16.37 -40.35
CA LEU A 270 33.51 -17.68 -40.59
C LEU A 270 33.60 -17.95 -42.10
N PRO A 271 34.74 -18.46 -42.59
CA PRO A 271 34.87 -18.84 -44.00
C PRO A 271 33.88 -19.94 -44.36
N ASP A 272 33.36 -19.88 -45.59
CA ASP A 272 32.49 -20.92 -46.16
C ASP A 272 33.23 -22.27 -46.07
N PRO A 273 32.60 -23.37 -45.62
CA PRO A 273 33.26 -24.68 -45.50
C PRO A 273 33.84 -25.21 -46.82
N ASP A 274 33.47 -24.63 -47.96
CA ASP A 274 34.00 -24.93 -49.29
C ASP A 274 35.16 -24.01 -49.74
N SER A 275 35.62 -23.07 -48.90
CA SER A 275 36.82 -22.28 -49.19
C SER A 275 38.07 -23.15 -48.97
N PRO A 276 38.90 -23.37 -50.01
CA PRO A 276 40.09 -24.18 -49.87
C PRO A 276 41.02 -23.54 -48.83
N ILE A 277 41.54 -24.36 -47.92
CA ILE A 277 42.54 -23.94 -46.93
C ILE A 277 43.68 -23.27 -47.71
N PRO A 278 44.06 -22.02 -47.40
CA PRO A 278 45.17 -21.36 -48.07
C PRO A 278 46.42 -22.23 -47.93
N SER A 279 47.04 -22.57 -49.06
CA SER A 279 48.27 -23.35 -49.06
C SER A 279 49.33 -22.62 -48.21
N PRO A 280 50.13 -23.35 -47.41
CA PRO A 280 51.20 -22.74 -46.62
C PRO A 280 52.15 -21.93 -47.52
N SER A 281 52.62 -20.79 -47.01
CA SER A 281 53.69 -20.00 -47.62
C SER A 281 54.90 -20.89 -47.97
N GLU A 282 55.57 -20.63 -49.10
CA GLU A 282 56.77 -21.38 -49.52
C GLU A 282 57.92 -21.34 -48.48
N ASP A 283 57.91 -20.36 -47.57
CA ASP A 283 58.84 -20.24 -46.45
C ASP A 283 58.34 -20.89 -45.14
N ALA A 284 57.21 -21.61 -45.16
CA ALA A 284 56.72 -22.31 -43.97
C ALA A 284 57.66 -23.49 -43.64
N PRO A 285 58.27 -23.52 -42.44
CA PRO A 285 59.11 -24.64 -42.05
C PRO A 285 58.30 -25.94 -42.09
N SER A 286 58.89 -26.99 -42.66
CA SER A 286 58.28 -28.32 -42.66
C SER A 286 57.91 -28.71 -41.23
N PRO A 287 56.69 -29.23 -40.97
CA PRO A 287 56.27 -29.61 -39.64
C PRO A 287 57.17 -30.73 -39.13
N GLY A 288 58.12 -30.36 -38.26
CA GLY A 288 58.88 -31.31 -37.46
C GLY A 288 57.94 -32.03 -36.49
N SER A 289 58.21 -33.31 -36.26
CA SER A 289 57.47 -34.17 -35.34
C SER A 289 57.69 -33.76 -33.88
N THR A 290 57.18 -32.60 -33.49
CA THR A 290 57.08 -32.18 -32.09
C THR A 290 55.62 -32.26 -31.68
N PRO A 291 55.27 -33.11 -30.68
CA PRO A 291 53.93 -33.13 -30.12
C PRO A 291 53.57 -31.73 -29.61
N PRO A 292 52.30 -31.29 -29.71
CA PRO A 292 51.86 -30.08 -29.05
C PRO A 292 52.17 -30.19 -27.55
N PRO A 293 52.69 -29.13 -26.90
CA PRO A 293 52.75 -29.10 -25.44
C PRO A 293 51.33 -29.28 -24.89
N GLU A 294 51.16 -30.14 -23.89
CA GLU A 294 49.92 -30.16 -23.11
C GLU A 294 49.77 -28.81 -22.42
N GLU A 295 48.89 -27.95 -22.94
CA GLU A 295 48.52 -26.74 -22.23
C GLU A 295 47.75 -27.13 -20.96
N PRO A 296 48.13 -26.61 -19.79
CA PRO A 296 47.36 -26.85 -18.57
C PRO A 296 45.97 -26.23 -18.73
N ASP A 297 44.94 -27.00 -18.36
CA ASP A 297 43.53 -26.56 -18.37
C ASP A 297 43.35 -25.37 -17.41
N THR A 298 43.46 -24.15 -17.93
CA THR A 298 43.23 -22.90 -17.18
C THR A 298 41.75 -22.50 -17.19
N ARG A 299 40.83 -23.45 -17.12
CA ARG A 299 39.44 -23.12 -16.76
C ARG A 299 39.45 -22.57 -15.34
N GLU A 300 39.65 -21.26 -15.20
CA GLU A 300 39.24 -20.55 -14.02
C GLU A 300 37.75 -20.85 -13.84
N VAL A 301 37.46 -21.55 -12.75
CA VAL A 301 36.12 -21.62 -12.21
C VAL A 301 35.83 -20.20 -11.76
N GLU A 302 35.20 -19.40 -12.64
CA GLU A 302 34.72 -18.07 -12.26
C GLU A 302 33.67 -18.28 -11.17
N ASP A 303 34.11 -18.12 -9.92
CA ASP A 303 33.24 -18.04 -8.76
C ASP A 303 32.24 -16.90 -9.02
N MET A 304 30.95 -17.21 -8.84
CA MET A 304 29.87 -16.25 -8.99
C MET A 304 29.91 -15.25 -7.84
N ASP A 305 30.86 -14.33 -7.87
CA ASP A 305 30.83 -13.19 -6.98
C ASP A 305 29.77 -12.21 -7.47
N ILE A 306 28.75 -12.02 -6.63
CA ILE A 306 27.79 -10.94 -6.75
C ILE A 306 28.59 -9.66 -6.54
N SER A 307 29.00 -9.03 -7.63
CA SER A 307 29.56 -7.68 -7.60
C SER A 307 28.42 -6.71 -7.27
N ASP A 308 28.39 -6.28 -6.02
CA ASP A 308 27.75 -5.04 -5.57
C ASP A 308 28.50 -3.86 -6.20
N ASP A 309 28.21 -3.56 -7.47
CA ASP A 309 28.66 -2.33 -8.11
C ASP A 309 27.50 -1.76 -8.91
N ASP A 310 26.84 -0.77 -8.32
CA ASP A 310 26.14 0.31 -9.02
C ASP A 310 26.14 1.52 -8.06
N GLU A 311 27.34 2.00 -7.72
CA GLU A 311 27.55 3.43 -7.49
C GLU A 311 27.82 4.10 -8.84
N GLU A 312 27.27 5.31 -8.98
CA GLU A 312 27.40 6.28 -10.09
C GLU A 312 26.37 6.20 -11.24
N GLY A 313 25.43 7.17 -11.18
CA GLY A 313 24.48 7.50 -12.24
C GLY A 313 23.25 8.27 -11.75
#